data_AF-H8Z1G3-F1
#
_entry.id   AF-H8Z1G3-F1
#
_cell.length_a   1.000
_cell.length_b   1.000
_cell.length_c   1.000
_cell.angle_alpha   90.00
_cell.angle_beta   90.00
_cell.angle_gamma   90.00
#
_symmetry.space_group_name_H-M   'P 1'
#
loop_
_entity.id
_entity.type
_entity.pdbx_description
1 polymer ?
#
loop_
_entity_poly.entity_id
_entity_poly.type
_entity_poly.pdbx_seq_one_letter_code
_entity_poly.pdbx_strand_id
1 'polypeptide(L)'
;MSLAIRRLGLKFIGLDRSRAGRGWLPVISSWFGACALLGSSSVVLADIPAAPVMTLYQFNGALRIPYYQIGASGPGAVAGYLTQGSSVIPCLVVRNGKALTDASGTPYVGFKIVVDSAKAGPDATAKFEQALARQASLRVENHHCGADVRHVMNVRKLYALTKAPFFDPPRSGARASASQTKSNGESDLEALVREFHNSQECAGVNNSLLGRRERLARAWDDFIAHKSSSADKQALTRAKHLDYSMRTAIYEGHLDRGCNAYGACERDVVVLSIRNRAIGQCLKGQGCRFPGDFQGVASDPSQYNIWDAFLTQISGLTACYLRDDLANRDYYQRIQSMHHQTVGDAERILYGGDQQLTQVFPDTPAGDLTELRHYYHPPAMQKCFPQKDRIEYMSGAVAENNGQFALIANTRIEVGKRVGGGYTFKEFRFDHTPDGDQLHILDNYPGFIVDARKVSLKSGHSCTAYGVSPSCSFSNIKRYRTIPSWLSAGKPLALNCRIQDRGESCKAPPSDKRVRVGGACDTEMMPVTRVP
;
A
#
# COMPACT_ATOMS: atom_id res chain seq x y z
N MET A 1 -7.54 15.17 5.05
CA MET A 1 -6.28 14.39 4.97
C MET A 1 -6.24 13.10 5.81
N SER A 2 -7.14 12.87 6.79
CA SER A 2 -7.23 11.59 7.54
C SER A 2 -7.77 10.39 6.72
N LEU A 3 -7.98 10.55 5.40
CA LEU A 3 -8.59 9.58 4.48
C LEU A 3 -7.58 8.85 3.56
N ALA A 4 -6.32 9.32 3.48
CA ALA A 4 -5.35 8.77 2.53
C ALA A 4 -4.81 7.38 2.91
N ILE A 5 -5.01 6.92 4.16
CA ILE A 5 -4.36 5.72 4.69
C ILE A 5 -5.20 4.47 4.79
N ARG A 6 -6.52 4.55 4.63
CA ARG A 6 -7.35 3.35 4.49
C ARG A 6 -7.09 2.63 3.14
N ARG A 7 -6.01 2.99 2.41
CA ARG A 7 -5.84 2.89 0.95
C ARG A 7 -4.76 1.93 0.44
N LEU A 8 -4.04 1.20 1.27
CA LEU A 8 -3.01 0.26 0.79
C LEU A 8 -3.46 -1.20 0.89
N GLY A 9 -4.54 -1.51 0.18
CA GLY A 9 -4.92 -2.88 -0.16
C GLY A 9 -4.43 -3.26 -1.56
N LEU A 10 -3.19 -2.90 -1.92
CA LEU A 10 -2.52 -3.37 -3.13
C LEU A 10 -2.03 -4.80 -2.88
N LYS A 11 -2.76 -5.80 -3.40
CA LYS A 11 -2.34 -7.22 -3.47
C LYS A 11 -1.52 -7.42 -4.75
N PHE A 12 -0.42 -8.17 -4.69
CA PHE A 12 -0.06 -9.17 -5.71
C PHE A 12 0.75 -10.34 -5.08
N ILE A 13 0.19 -11.56 -5.26
CA ILE A 13 0.74 -12.92 -5.46
C ILE A 13 2.11 -13.20 -4.78
N GLY A 14 2.27 -14.11 -3.82
CA GLY A 14 1.68 -15.46 -3.75
C GLY A 14 2.55 -16.45 -4.53
N LEU A 15 3.69 -16.86 -3.96
CA LEU A 15 4.57 -17.90 -4.50
C LEU A 15 3.76 -19.12 -4.98
N ASP A 16 3.87 -19.41 -6.28
CA ASP A 16 3.33 -20.59 -6.94
C ASP A 16 4.12 -21.83 -6.46
N ARG A 17 3.41 -22.79 -5.86
CA ARG A 17 3.92 -24.15 -5.59
C ARG A 17 3.18 -25.10 -6.51
N SER A 18 3.82 -25.50 -7.59
CA SER A 18 3.39 -26.60 -8.43
C SER A 18 4.30 -27.83 -8.27
N ARG A 19 3.64 -29.01 -8.37
CA ARG A 19 4.12 -30.39 -8.60
C ARG A 19 4.22 -31.36 -7.42
N ALA A 20 3.28 -32.32 -7.42
CA ALA A 20 3.43 -33.78 -7.54
C ALA A 20 2.18 -34.43 -6.91
N GLY A 21 1.51 -35.49 -7.37
CA GLY A 21 1.65 -36.46 -8.46
C GLY A 21 0.52 -37.50 -8.22
N ARG A 22 -0.02 -38.09 -9.29
CA ARG A 22 -1.11 -39.10 -9.23
C ARG A 22 -0.58 -40.46 -8.77
N GLY A 23 -1.40 -41.23 -8.05
CA GLY A 23 -1.24 -42.66 -7.79
C GLY A 23 -2.53 -43.27 -7.21
N TRP A 24 -2.88 -44.47 -7.66
CA TRP A 24 -4.18 -45.15 -7.53
C TRP A 24 -4.38 -45.96 -6.22
N LEU A 25 -5.66 -46.14 -5.84
CA LEU A 25 -6.45 -47.21 -5.15
C LEU A 25 -5.73 -48.46 -4.53
N PRO A 26 -6.31 -49.22 -3.54
CA PRO A 26 -7.75 -49.55 -3.41
C PRO A 26 -8.35 -49.72 -1.99
N VAL A 27 -9.64 -50.08 -2.02
CA VAL A 27 -10.63 -50.45 -0.99
C VAL A 27 -10.20 -51.56 -0.02
N ILE A 28 -10.51 -51.41 1.28
CA ILE A 28 -10.90 -52.51 2.19
C ILE A 28 -12.02 -52.05 3.13
N SER A 29 -13.10 -52.84 3.16
CA SER A 29 -14.26 -52.80 4.06
C SER A 29 -13.99 -53.53 5.39
N SER A 30 -14.59 -53.08 6.51
CA SER A 30 -15.45 -53.89 7.41
C SER A 30 -15.76 -53.24 8.78
N TRP A 31 -17.04 -52.96 9.01
CA TRP A 31 -17.91 -53.23 10.19
C TRP A 31 -17.32 -53.40 11.61
N PHE A 32 -17.80 -52.61 12.58
CA PHE A 32 -18.68 -52.99 13.73
C PHE A 32 -18.66 -51.93 14.85
N GLY A 33 -19.80 -51.73 15.53
CA GLY A 33 -19.81 -51.32 16.96
C GLY A 33 -20.61 -50.06 17.30
N ALA A 34 -21.91 -50.23 17.58
CA ALA A 34 -22.72 -49.26 18.30
C ALA A 34 -22.45 -49.32 19.81
N CYS A 35 -22.39 -48.16 20.47
CA CYS A 35 -22.95 -47.83 21.80
C CYS A 35 -22.20 -46.66 22.46
N ALA A 36 -22.87 -45.51 22.64
CA ALA A 36 -22.90 -44.72 23.88
C ALA A 36 -23.58 -43.36 23.65
N LEU A 37 -24.86 -43.26 24.02
CA LEU A 37 -25.56 -42.01 24.27
C LEU A 37 -25.25 -41.57 25.71
N LEU A 38 -24.30 -40.67 25.92
CA LEU A 38 -24.11 -39.94 27.16
C LEU A 38 -23.61 -38.51 26.88
N GLY A 39 -24.49 -37.53 27.12
CA GLY A 39 -24.14 -36.17 27.56
C GLY A 39 -23.21 -35.35 26.67
N SER A 40 -23.67 -34.95 25.48
CA SER A 40 -23.04 -33.84 24.73
C SER A 40 -23.29 -32.53 25.48
N SER A 41 -22.49 -32.25 26.50
CA SER A 41 -22.13 -30.85 26.75
C SER A 41 -21.36 -30.44 25.51
N SER A 42 -22.03 -29.77 24.58
CA SER A 42 -21.34 -29.05 23.51
C SER A 42 -20.51 -27.97 24.19
N VAL A 43 -19.31 -28.32 24.65
CA VAL A 43 -18.23 -27.37 24.83
C VAL A 43 -18.00 -26.86 23.43
N VAL A 44 -18.68 -25.77 23.08
CA VAL A 44 -18.30 -24.96 21.93
C VAL A 44 -16.93 -24.42 22.32
N LEU A 45 -15.89 -25.18 22.01
CA LEU A 45 -14.51 -24.71 22.00
C LEU A 45 -14.53 -23.53 21.03
N ALA A 46 -14.62 -22.32 21.59
CA ALA A 46 -14.72 -21.09 20.84
C ALA A 46 -13.36 -20.81 20.21
N ASP A 47 -13.05 -21.52 19.14
CA ASP A 47 -11.78 -21.44 18.45
C ASP A 47 -11.87 -20.30 17.44
N ILE A 48 -11.47 -19.08 17.80
CA ILE A 48 -11.50 -17.87 16.96
C ILE A 48 -10.15 -17.69 16.23
N PRO A 49 -10.09 -16.98 15.08
CA PRO A 49 -8.81 -16.66 14.44
C PRO A 49 -7.91 -15.88 15.39
N ALA A 50 -6.61 -16.22 15.46
CA ALA A 50 -5.66 -15.49 16.29
C ALA A 50 -5.51 -14.01 15.86
N ALA A 51 -5.10 -13.17 16.81
CA ALA A 51 -4.84 -11.76 16.53
C ALA A 51 -3.77 -11.62 15.43
N PRO A 52 -4.05 -10.87 14.35
CA PRO A 52 -3.14 -10.78 13.22
C PRO A 52 -1.87 -9.99 13.59
N VAL A 53 -0.81 -10.18 12.81
CA VAL A 53 0.30 -9.22 12.80
C VAL A 53 -0.24 -7.87 12.32
N MET A 54 0.00 -6.82 13.12
CA MET A 54 -0.42 -5.45 12.82
C MET A 54 0.79 -4.52 12.81
N THR A 55 0.73 -3.49 11.99
CA THR A 55 1.78 -2.49 11.83
C THR A 55 1.38 -1.17 12.45
N LEU A 56 2.32 -0.56 13.17
CA LEU A 56 2.20 0.77 13.72
C LEU A 56 2.25 1.82 12.60
N TYR A 57 1.16 2.53 12.36
CA TYR A 57 1.08 3.41 11.19
C TYR A 57 0.16 4.62 11.38
N GLN A 58 0.60 5.77 10.89
CA GLN A 58 -0.19 7.00 10.77
C GLN A 58 0.39 7.89 9.66
N PHE A 59 -0.49 8.36 8.76
CA PHE A 59 -0.09 9.02 7.51
C PHE A 59 0.55 10.32 7.86
N ASN A 60 1.77 10.53 7.36
CA ASN A 60 2.49 11.75 7.63
C ASN A 60 2.48 12.08 9.15
N GLY A 61 2.44 11.03 9.97
CA GLY A 61 2.32 11.11 11.42
C GLY A 61 3.69 11.11 12.08
N ALA A 62 3.70 11.27 13.40
CA ALA A 62 4.93 11.21 14.17
C ALA A 62 5.67 9.88 13.94
N LEU A 63 7.00 9.96 13.83
CA LEU A 63 7.84 8.77 13.67
C LEU A 63 7.79 7.89 14.93
N ARG A 64 7.64 8.49 16.11
CA ARG A 64 7.57 7.80 17.41
C ARG A 64 6.12 7.78 17.92
N ILE A 65 5.59 6.58 18.16
CA ILE A 65 4.24 6.35 18.66
C ILE A 65 4.33 5.87 20.12
N PRO A 66 3.68 6.56 21.08
CA PRO A 66 3.81 6.21 22.49
C PRO A 66 3.09 4.90 22.83
N TYR A 67 3.66 4.18 23.80
CA TYR A 67 2.97 3.15 24.59
C TYR A 67 3.02 3.53 26.07
N TYR A 68 2.15 2.92 26.87
CA TYR A 68 1.82 3.37 28.21
C TYR A 68 1.96 2.22 29.21
N GLN A 69 2.19 2.55 30.48
CA GLN A 69 1.95 1.62 31.58
C GLN A 69 0.47 1.23 31.64
N ILE A 70 0.15 0.08 32.23
CA ILE A 70 -1.25 -0.32 32.46
C ILE A 70 -1.78 0.41 33.71
N GLY A 71 -2.72 1.34 33.51
CA GLY A 71 -3.40 2.04 34.60
C GLY A 71 -4.57 1.25 35.19
N ALA A 72 -5.19 1.80 36.24
CA ALA A 72 -6.33 1.16 36.92
C ALA A 72 -7.60 1.13 36.04
N SER A 73 -7.84 2.18 35.25
CA SER A 73 -9.05 2.37 34.43
C SER A 73 -8.74 2.85 33.01
N GLY A 74 -7.53 2.61 32.50
CA GLY A 74 -7.08 3.07 31.19
C GLY A 74 -5.55 3.00 31.02
N PRO A 75 -4.98 3.64 29.98
CA PRO A 75 -3.54 3.80 29.89
C PRO A 75 -3.02 4.66 31.06
N GLY A 76 -1.90 4.25 31.67
CA GLY A 76 -1.18 5.04 32.66
C GLY A 76 -0.22 6.04 32.01
N ALA A 77 0.86 6.37 32.71
CA ALA A 77 1.92 7.23 32.18
C ALA A 77 2.58 6.62 30.92
N VAL A 78 3.10 7.49 30.05
CA VAL A 78 3.90 7.06 28.89
C VAL A 78 5.11 6.27 29.39
N ALA A 79 5.24 5.03 28.92
CA ALA A 79 6.31 4.12 29.29
C ALA A 79 7.44 4.09 28.25
N GLY A 80 7.15 4.53 27.02
CA GLY A 80 8.14 4.62 25.94
C GLY A 80 7.47 4.80 24.60
N TYR A 81 8.22 4.53 23.53
CA TYR A 81 7.78 4.73 22.15
C TYR A 81 8.22 3.57 21.26
N LEU A 82 7.38 3.24 20.29
CA LEU A 82 7.72 2.40 19.15
C LEU A 82 7.77 3.24 17.88
N THR A 83 8.57 2.81 16.91
CA THR A 83 8.75 3.56 15.67
C THR A 83 7.70 3.15 14.63
N GLN A 84 7.23 4.12 13.84
CA GLN A 84 6.32 3.89 12.72
C GLN A 84 6.89 2.82 11.77
N GLY A 85 6.03 1.90 11.34
CA GLY A 85 6.39 0.72 10.56
C GLY A 85 6.85 -0.49 11.39
N SER A 86 6.99 -0.36 12.71
CA SER A 86 7.15 -1.54 13.57
C SER A 86 5.92 -2.43 13.49
N SER A 87 6.13 -3.74 13.49
CA SER A 87 5.06 -4.74 13.42
C SER A 87 4.96 -5.50 14.73
N VAL A 88 3.74 -5.72 15.19
CA VAL A 88 3.41 -6.32 16.49
C VAL A 88 2.28 -7.33 16.37
N ILE A 89 2.17 -8.23 17.34
CA ILE A 89 0.96 -9.04 17.56
C ILE A 89 0.27 -8.50 18.81
N PRO A 90 -0.93 -7.92 18.70
CA PRO A 90 -1.64 -7.35 19.84
C PRO A 90 -2.36 -8.40 20.67
N CYS A 91 -2.61 -8.09 21.94
CA CYS A 91 -3.45 -8.85 22.86
C CYS A 91 -4.28 -7.92 23.74
N LEU A 92 -5.37 -8.41 24.31
CA LEU A 92 -6.26 -7.70 25.21
C LEU A 92 -5.80 -7.87 26.65
N VAL A 93 -5.53 -6.75 27.32
CA VAL A 93 -5.34 -6.75 28.78
C VAL A 93 -6.72 -6.84 29.42
N VAL A 94 -6.96 -7.93 30.16
CA VAL A 94 -8.20 -8.16 30.90
C VAL A 94 -7.92 -8.07 32.40
N ARG A 95 -8.70 -7.27 33.12
CA ARG A 95 -8.63 -7.14 34.59
C ARG A 95 -10.02 -7.21 35.18
N ASN A 96 -10.20 -8.02 36.22
CA ASN A 96 -11.48 -8.23 36.90
C ASN A 96 -12.62 -8.56 35.90
N GLY A 97 -12.32 -9.44 34.94
CA GLY A 97 -13.26 -9.85 33.91
C GLY A 97 -13.63 -8.76 32.90
N LYS A 98 -12.84 -7.68 32.75
CA LYS A 98 -13.09 -6.61 31.79
C LYS A 98 -11.84 -6.26 30.98
N ALA A 99 -12.00 -6.10 29.67
CA ALA A 99 -10.94 -5.60 28.80
C ALA A 99 -10.65 -4.10 29.05
N LEU A 100 -9.38 -3.73 29.01
CA LEU A 100 -8.93 -2.34 29.15
C LEU A 100 -9.35 -1.50 27.93
N THR A 101 -10.35 -0.64 28.11
CA THR A 101 -10.90 0.22 27.05
C THR A 101 -10.99 1.67 27.51
N ASP A 102 -11.02 2.63 26.57
CA ASP A 102 -11.47 3.99 26.88
C ASP A 102 -13.00 4.06 27.07
N ALA A 103 -13.50 5.25 27.43
CA ALA A 103 -14.93 5.50 27.60
C ALA A 103 -15.76 5.16 26.34
N SER A 104 -15.17 5.29 25.14
CA SER A 104 -15.81 4.95 23.86
C SER A 104 -15.72 3.46 23.50
N GLY A 105 -15.18 2.62 24.38
CA GLY A 105 -14.98 1.18 24.16
C GLY A 105 -13.80 0.83 23.27
N THR A 106 -12.91 1.78 22.95
CA THR A 106 -11.71 1.48 22.16
C THR A 106 -10.65 0.80 23.04
N PRO A 107 -10.13 -0.38 22.66
CA PRO A 107 -9.18 -1.09 23.49
C PRO A 107 -7.79 -0.49 23.47
N TYR A 108 -7.14 -0.56 24.63
CA TYR A 108 -5.69 -0.44 24.78
C TYR A 108 -5.12 -1.85 24.84
N VAL A 109 -4.31 -2.19 23.86
CA VAL A 109 -3.82 -3.55 23.64
C VAL A 109 -2.40 -3.69 24.15
N GLY A 110 -2.10 -4.80 24.80
CA GLY A 110 -0.73 -5.27 24.95
C GLY A 110 -0.18 -5.70 23.59
N PHE A 111 1.14 -5.90 23.50
CA PHE A 111 1.75 -6.24 22.23
C PHE A 111 3.04 -7.03 22.39
N LYS A 112 3.28 -7.93 21.45
CA LYS A 112 4.58 -8.55 21.21
C LYS A 112 5.19 -7.97 19.94
N ILE A 113 6.42 -7.48 20.01
CA ILE A 113 7.13 -6.96 18.84
C ILE A 113 7.55 -8.12 17.93
N VAL A 114 7.21 -8.02 16.65
CA VAL A 114 7.65 -8.92 15.58
C VAL A 114 8.84 -8.30 14.85
N VAL A 115 8.69 -7.04 14.43
CA VAL A 115 9.76 -6.24 13.82
C VAL A 115 9.80 -4.88 14.49
N ASP A 116 10.95 -4.51 15.04
CA ASP A 116 11.25 -3.14 15.47
C ASP A 116 11.88 -2.39 14.28
N SER A 117 11.14 -1.46 13.69
CA SER A 117 11.61 -0.75 12.49
C SER A 117 12.86 0.09 12.73
N ALA A 118 13.16 0.47 13.98
CA ALA A 118 14.38 1.20 14.33
C ALA A 118 15.64 0.35 14.29
N LYS A 119 15.52 -0.97 14.39
CA LYS A 119 16.64 -1.92 14.47
C LYS A 119 16.64 -2.94 13.33
N ALA A 120 15.62 -2.89 12.47
CA ALA A 120 15.43 -3.86 11.41
C ALA A 120 16.57 -3.82 10.38
N GLY A 121 17.17 -4.98 10.12
CA GLY A 121 18.02 -5.27 8.98
C GLY A 121 17.32 -6.18 7.96
N PRO A 122 18.04 -6.66 6.94
CA PRO A 122 17.49 -7.50 5.87
C PRO A 122 16.75 -8.77 6.33
N ASP A 123 17.11 -9.32 7.49
CA ASP A 123 16.45 -10.49 8.09
C ASP A 123 15.02 -10.20 8.58
N ALA A 124 14.65 -8.93 8.75
CA ALA A 124 13.33 -8.52 9.19
C ALA A 124 12.22 -8.91 8.21
N THR A 125 12.50 -8.99 6.91
CA THR A 125 11.54 -9.42 5.88
C THR A 125 11.06 -10.85 6.16
N ALA A 126 11.99 -11.79 6.29
CA ALA A 126 11.67 -13.19 6.56
C ALA A 126 10.99 -13.38 7.93
N LYS A 127 11.46 -12.66 8.97
CA LYS A 127 10.82 -12.68 10.30
C LYS A 127 9.36 -12.23 10.25
N PHE A 128 9.07 -11.17 9.52
CA PHE A 128 7.71 -10.67 9.34
C PHE A 128 6.83 -11.68 8.60
N GLU A 129 7.30 -12.22 7.48
CA GLU A 129 6.55 -13.20 6.67
C GLU A 129 6.23 -14.48 7.44
N GLN A 130 7.21 -15.00 8.20
CA GLN A 130 7.00 -16.17 9.06
C GLN A 130 5.96 -15.91 10.15
N ALA A 131 6.01 -14.73 10.80
CA ALA A 131 5.02 -14.37 11.81
C ALA A 131 3.62 -14.21 11.21
N LEU A 132 3.52 -13.60 10.02
CA LEU A 132 2.25 -13.45 9.31
C LEU A 132 1.64 -14.81 8.95
N ALA A 133 2.43 -15.71 8.35
CA ALA A 133 1.99 -17.06 7.99
C ALA A 133 1.55 -17.86 9.22
N ARG A 134 2.33 -17.81 10.31
CA ARG A 134 2.00 -18.48 11.58
C ARG A 134 0.69 -17.97 12.17
N GLN A 135 0.47 -16.65 12.21
CA GLN A 135 -0.77 -16.10 12.77
C GLN A 135 -1.98 -16.44 11.91
N ALA A 136 -1.84 -16.43 10.59
CA ALA A 136 -2.93 -16.75 9.66
C ALA A 136 -3.46 -18.19 9.80
N SER A 137 -2.62 -19.14 10.24
CA SER A 137 -3.01 -20.53 10.46
C SER A 137 -3.50 -20.84 11.88
N LEU A 138 -3.37 -19.90 12.82
CA LEU A 138 -3.62 -20.15 14.23
C LEU A 138 -5.07 -19.83 14.59
N ARG A 139 -5.70 -20.72 15.36
CA ARG A 139 -6.93 -20.46 16.08
C ARG A 139 -6.67 -20.53 17.59
N VAL A 140 -7.42 -19.74 18.35
CA VAL A 140 -7.23 -19.54 19.79
C VAL A 140 -8.57 -19.40 20.48
N GLU A 141 -8.62 -19.65 21.78
CA GLU A 141 -9.83 -19.45 22.58
C GLU A 141 -10.16 -17.96 22.79
N ASN A 142 -9.12 -17.14 22.95
CA ASN A 142 -9.23 -15.72 23.22
C ASN A 142 -7.96 -14.95 22.79
N HIS A 143 -8.05 -13.63 22.83
CA HIS A 143 -6.93 -12.72 22.57
C HIS A 143 -6.32 -12.16 23.85
N HIS A 144 -6.37 -12.85 25.00
CA HIS A 144 -5.84 -12.31 26.25
C HIS A 144 -4.33 -12.15 26.20
N CYS A 145 -3.84 -11.14 26.91
CA CYS A 145 -2.41 -10.98 27.14
C CYS A 145 -1.89 -12.01 28.15
N GLY A 146 -0.65 -12.45 27.95
CA GLY A 146 0.10 -13.18 28.97
C GLY A 146 0.37 -12.32 30.21
N ALA A 147 0.68 -12.98 31.33
CA ALA A 147 0.91 -12.33 32.62
C ALA A 147 2.17 -11.43 32.65
N ASP A 148 3.04 -11.56 31.65
CA ASP A 148 4.27 -10.80 31.45
C ASP A 148 4.04 -9.44 30.78
N VAL A 149 2.86 -9.20 30.20
CA VAL A 149 2.55 -7.92 29.55
C VAL A 149 2.45 -6.79 30.58
N ARG A 150 3.31 -5.78 30.41
CA ARG A 150 3.39 -4.59 31.28
C ARG A 150 2.90 -3.31 30.63
N HIS A 151 2.84 -3.28 29.31
CA HIS A 151 2.60 -2.07 28.54
C HIS A 151 1.45 -2.24 27.56
N VAL A 152 0.77 -1.14 27.27
CA VAL A 152 -0.35 -1.09 26.34
C VAL A 152 -0.22 0.06 25.36
N MET A 153 -0.89 -0.05 24.23
CA MET A 153 -0.99 1.02 23.24
C MET A 153 -2.39 1.12 22.66
N ASN A 154 -2.72 2.29 22.10
CA ASN A 154 -4.02 2.50 21.48
C ASN A 154 -4.11 1.72 20.17
N VAL A 155 -5.07 0.80 20.06
CA VAL A 155 -5.27 -0.03 18.86
C VAL A 155 -5.48 0.78 17.58
N ARG A 156 -5.98 2.02 17.66
CA ARG A 156 -6.19 2.89 16.49
C ARG A 156 -4.88 3.29 15.79
N LYS A 157 -3.73 2.99 16.39
CA LYS A 157 -2.40 3.16 15.79
C LYS A 157 -1.90 1.92 15.06
N LEU A 158 -2.65 0.82 15.13
CA LEU A 158 -2.32 -0.45 14.52
C LEU A 158 -3.18 -0.68 13.28
N TYR A 159 -2.57 -1.18 12.21
CA TYR A 159 -3.24 -1.52 10.96
C TYR A 159 -2.86 -2.94 10.55
N ALA A 160 -3.82 -3.73 10.06
CA ALA A 160 -3.56 -5.08 9.56
C ALA A 160 -2.94 -5.01 8.15
N LEU A 161 -1.66 -4.63 8.09
CA LEU A 161 -0.88 -4.53 6.86
C LEU A 161 -0.05 -5.80 6.69
N THR A 162 -0.09 -6.38 5.51
CA THR A 162 0.56 -7.68 5.21
C THR A 162 1.83 -7.51 4.40
N LYS A 163 2.28 -6.28 4.15
CA LYS A 163 3.49 -6.00 3.36
C LYS A 163 4.71 -6.03 4.26
N ALA A 164 5.64 -6.91 3.94
CA ALA A 164 6.91 -7.02 4.65
C ALA A 164 7.80 -5.79 4.39
N PRO A 165 8.71 -5.47 5.33
CA PRO A 165 9.80 -4.54 5.04
C PRO A 165 10.60 -4.99 3.83
N PHE A 166 10.94 -4.04 2.96
CA PHE A 166 11.67 -4.28 1.72
C PHE A 166 13.15 -3.96 1.91
N PHE A 167 14.03 -4.86 1.49
CA PHE A 167 15.48 -4.62 1.40
C PHE A 167 15.98 -5.12 0.05
N ASP A 168 16.85 -4.32 -0.58
CA ASP A 168 17.55 -4.80 -1.77
C ASP A 168 18.43 -6.01 -1.40
N PRO A 169 18.56 -7.00 -2.29
CA PRO A 169 19.56 -8.03 -2.13
C PRO A 169 20.96 -7.41 -2.01
N PRO A 170 21.85 -8.00 -1.17
CA PRO A 170 23.24 -7.59 -1.11
C PRO A 170 23.86 -7.58 -2.50
N ARG A 171 24.83 -6.68 -2.74
CA ARG A 171 25.61 -6.69 -3.98
C ARG A 171 26.29 -8.04 -4.13
N SER A 172 26.15 -8.64 -5.30
CA SER A 172 27.04 -9.74 -5.67
C SER A 172 28.48 -9.20 -5.68
N GLY A 173 29.41 -9.89 -5.04
CA GLY A 173 30.82 -9.47 -4.95
C GLY A 173 31.56 -9.43 -6.30
N ALA A 174 30.89 -9.84 -7.39
CA ALA A 174 31.34 -9.52 -8.72
C ALA A 174 31.32 -7.99 -8.85
N ARG A 175 32.49 -7.36 -9.04
CA ARG A 175 32.56 -6.00 -9.55
C ARG A 175 31.73 -6.00 -10.84
N ALA A 176 30.47 -5.58 -10.77
CA ALA A 176 29.82 -5.00 -11.90
C ALA A 176 30.71 -3.80 -12.23
N SER A 177 31.57 -3.97 -13.23
CA SER A 177 32.05 -2.83 -13.98
C SER A 177 30.77 -2.08 -14.32
N ALA A 178 30.55 -0.90 -13.74
CA ALA A 178 29.51 -0.01 -14.25
C ALA A 178 29.72 -0.03 -15.76
N SER A 179 28.73 -0.50 -16.51
CA SER A 179 28.82 -0.49 -17.97
C SER A 179 28.90 0.99 -18.34
N GLN A 180 30.12 1.52 -18.44
CA GLN A 180 30.39 2.89 -18.91
C GLN A 180 30.02 3.04 -20.39
N THR A 181 29.71 1.92 -21.05
CA THR A 181 29.09 1.91 -22.37
C THR A 181 27.60 2.19 -22.24
N LYS A 182 27.25 3.45 -22.51
CA LYS A 182 25.91 3.89 -22.89
C LYS A 182 25.32 2.90 -23.88
N SER A 183 24.19 2.31 -23.53
CA SER A 183 23.50 1.39 -24.44
C SER A 183 22.95 2.17 -25.65
N ASN A 184 22.88 1.54 -26.83
CA ASN A 184 22.36 2.22 -28.03
C ASN A 184 20.94 2.71 -27.79
N GLY A 185 20.73 4.03 -27.84
CA GLY A 185 19.43 4.69 -27.64
C GLY A 185 19.19 5.26 -26.24
N GLU A 186 20.09 5.04 -25.28
CA GLU A 186 20.04 5.63 -23.94
C GLU A 186 20.31 7.15 -24.00
N SER A 187 19.70 7.94 -23.12
CA SER A 187 19.98 9.38 -22.99
C SER A 187 21.16 9.63 -22.04
N ASP A 188 21.73 10.84 -22.04
CA ASP A 188 22.76 11.19 -21.05
C ASP A 188 22.21 11.25 -19.62
N LEU A 189 20.91 11.58 -19.46
CA LEU A 189 20.25 11.61 -18.17
C LEU A 189 20.02 10.19 -17.63
N GLU A 190 19.55 9.26 -18.47
CA GLU A 190 19.37 7.86 -18.09
C GLU A 190 20.71 7.24 -17.68
N ALA A 191 21.79 7.51 -18.43
CA ALA A 191 23.13 7.02 -18.11
C ALA A 191 23.59 7.48 -16.71
N LEU A 192 23.38 8.76 -16.36
CA LEU A 192 23.69 9.29 -15.02
C LEU A 192 22.82 8.64 -13.93
N VAL A 193 21.54 8.37 -14.21
CA VAL A 193 20.64 7.68 -13.27
C VAL A 193 21.12 6.24 -13.05
N ARG A 194 21.46 5.49 -14.10
CA ARG A 194 22.01 4.13 -13.97
C ARG A 194 23.33 4.12 -13.22
N GLU A 195 24.20 5.08 -13.47
CA GLU A 195 25.46 5.23 -12.75
C GLU A 195 25.21 5.47 -11.26
N PHE A 196 24.28 6.36 -10.90
CA PHE A 196 23.88 6.56 -9.50
C PHE A 196 23.38 5.25 -8.86
N HIS A 197 22.54 4.48 -9.53
CA HIS A 197 22.05 3.21 -8.99
C HIS A 197 23.16 2.17 -8.74
N ASN A 198 24.21 2.18 -9.56
CA ASN A 198 25.39 1.32 -9.40
C ASN A 198 26.46 1.91 -8.45
N SER A 199 26.27 3.12 -7.95
CA SER A 199 27.17 3.81 -7.00
C SER A 199 27.12 3.28 -5.57
N GLN A 200 28.13 3.57 -4.74
CA GLN A 200 28.11 3.18 -3.31
C GLN A 200 27.13 4.04 -2.52
N GLU A 201 26.92 5.28 -2.95
CA GLU A 201 26.00 6.25 -2.38
C GLU A 201 24.57 5.70 -2.39
N CYS A 202 24.11 5.16 -3.53
CA CYS A 202 22.79 4.51 -3.58
C CYS A 202 22.74 3.26 -2.68
N ALA A 203 23.79 2.42 -2.70
CA ALA A 203 23.79 1.17 -1.94
C ALA A 203 23.52 1.37 -0.43
N GLY A 204 23.97 2.49 0.14
CA GLY A 204 23.75 2.85 1.54
C GLY A 204 22.30 3.18 1.91
N VAL A 205 21.45 3.54 0.95
CA VAL A 205 20.09 4.04 1.22
C VAL A 205 19.21 3.00 1.93
N ASN A 206 19.31 1.74 1.51
CA ASN A 206 18.43 0.66 1.97
C ASN A 206 18.95 -0.12 3.18
N ASN A 207 20.14 0.20 3.71
CA ASN A 207 20.75 -0.47 4.87
C ASN A 207 19.93 -0.36 6.17
N SER A 208 18.99 0.60 6.24
CA SER A 208 18.05 0.76 7.34
C SER A 208 16.67 1.12 6.80
N LEU A 209 15.60 0.80 7.57
CA LEU A 209 14.22 1.16 7.24
C LEU A 209 13.91 2.65 7.45
N LEU A 210 14.46 3.27 8.50
CA LEU A 210 14.02 4.60 8.92
C LEU A 210 14.70 5.71 8.14
N GLY A 211 13.99 6.73 7.67
CA GLY A 211 14.62 7.91 7.05
C GLY A 211 15.22 7.63 5.65
N ARG A 212 14.65 6.66 4.93
CA ARG A 212 15.12 6.27 3.59
C ARG A 212 15.01 7.38 2.57
N ARG A 213 13.96 8.20 2.63
CA ARG A 213 13.80 9.35 1.74
C ARG A 213 14.91 10.37 1.93
N GLU A 214 15.18 10.75 3.18
CA GLU A 214 16.25 11.70 3.50
C GLU A 214 17.63 11.14 3.16
N ARG A 215 17.83 9.82 3.32
CA ARG A 215 19.06 9.14 2.85
C ARG A 215 19.19 9.14 1.33
N LEU A 216 18.10 8.89 0.58
CA LEU A 216 18.14 8.94 -0.87
C LEU A 216 18.48 10.35 -1.37
N ALA A 217 17.94 11.39 -0.71
CA ALA A 217 18.29 12.77 -1.03
C ALA A 217 19.78 13.04 -0.82
N ARG A 218 20.33 12.66 0.35
CA ARG A 218 21.76 12.80 0.64
C ARG A 218 22.64 11.98 -0.29
N ALA A 219 22.27 10.73 -0.59
CA ALA A 219 23.02 9.88 -1.51
C ALA A 219 23.15 10.51 -2.91
N TRP A 220 22.07 11.11 -3.41
CA TRP A 220 22.13 11.87 -4.65
C TRP A 220 23.01 13.12 -4.53
N ASP A 221 22.93 13.87 -3.42
CA ASP A 221 23.76 15.05 -3.20
C ASP A 221 25.26 14.69 -3.15
N ASP A 222 25.60 13.59 -2.46
CA ASP A 222 26.96 13.06 -2.38
C ASP A 222 27.46 12.60 -3.76
N PHE A 223 26.62 11.88 -4.53
CA PHE A 223 26.93 11.46 -5.89
C PHE A 223 27.17 12.65 -6.83
N ILE A 224 26.33 13.68 -6.75
CA ILE A 224 26.49 14.92 -7.53
C ILE A 224 27.80 15.63 -7.16
N ALA A 225 28.12 15.72 -5.87
CA ALA A 225 29.38 16.30 -5.41
C ALA A 225 30.59 15.53 -6.00
N HIS A 226 30.54 14.19 -5.96
CA HIS A 226 31.57 13.32 -6.51
C HIS A 226 31.76 13.49 -8.04
N LYS A 227 30.67 13.72 -8.77
CA LYS A 227 30.66 13.86 -10.24
C LYS A 227 30.84 15.27 -10.75
N SER A 228 30.83 16.27 -9.87
CA SER A 228 30.77 17.69 -10.23
C SER A 228 31.95 18.21 -11.05
N SER A 229 33.09 17.51 -11.05
CA SER A 229 34.27 17.84 -11.87
C SER A 229 34.27 17.18 -13.26
N SER A 230 33.46 16.14 -13.46
CA SER A 230 33.46 15.31 -14.67
C SER A 230 32.15 15.32 -15.45
N ALA A 231 31.08 15.92 -14.91
CA ALA A 231 29.77 15.98 -15.55
C ALA A 231 29.13 17.36 -15.37
N ASP A 232 28.27 17.73 -16.32
CA ASP A 232 27.54 19.00 -16.28
C ASP A 232 26.58 19.05 -15.07
N LYS A 233 26.58 20.18 -14.35
CA LYS A 233 25.78 20.38 -13.13
C LYS A 233 24.29 20.34 -13.42
N GLN A 234 23.86 20.87 -14.56
CA GLN A 234 22.46 20.86 -14.96
C GLN A 234 22.01 19.45 -15.29
N ALA A 235 22.81 18.68 -16.03
CA ALA A 235 22.56 17.27 -16.32
C ALA A 235 22.45 16.43 -15.04
N LEU A 236 23.38 16.61 -14.08
CA LEU A 236 23.34 15.93 -12.78
C LEU A 236 22.05 16.25 -11.99
N THR A 237 21.64 17.51 -11.97
CA THR A 237 20.39 17.92 -11.30
C THR A 237 19.16 17.33 -12.00
N ARG A 238 19.15 17.34 -13.33
CA ARG A 238 18.06 16.74 -14.13
C ARG A 238 18.00 15.22 -13.98
N ALA A 239 19.14 14.54 -13.87
CA ALA A 239 19.19 13.10 -13.62
C ALA A 239 18.56 12.76 -12.26
N LYS A 240 18.90 13.51 -11.19
CA LYS A 240 18.26 13.37 -9.88
C LYS A 240 16.73 13.56 -9.97
N HIS A 241 16.28 14.63 -10.61
CA HIS A 241 14.85 14.91 -10.78
C HIS A 241 14.12 13.84 -11.61
N LEU A 242 14.77 13.31 -12.65
CA LEU A 242 14.25 12.22 -13.49
C LEU A 242 14.09 10.94 -12.66
N ASP A 243 15.11 10.55 -11.88
CA ASP A 243 15.06 9.37 -11.01
C ASP A 243 13.89 9.44 -10.01
N TYR A 244 13.76 10.56 -9.31
CA TYR A 244 12.65 10.78 -8.38
C TYR A 244 11.28 10.70 -9.07
N SER A 245 11.12 11.33 -10.24
CA SER A 245 9.87 11.29 -11.00
C SER A 245 9.56 9.88 -11.48
N MET A 246 10.57 9.14 -11.95
CA MET A 246 10.43 7.77 -12.41
C MET A 246 10.06 6.81 -11.28
N ARG A 247 10.67 6.94 -10.09
CA ARG A 247 10.29 6.16 -8.90
C ARG A 247 8.82 6.32 -8.56
N THR A 248 8.33 7.56 -8.55
CA THR A 248 6.93 7.86 -8.26
C THR A 248 6.01 7.36 -9.38
N ALA A 249 6.36 7.62 -10.64
CA ALA A 249 5.56 7.17 -11.79
C ALA A 249 5.44 5.63 -11.82
N ILE A 250 6.54 4.90 -11.70
CA ILE A 250 6.55 3.43 -11.69
C ILE A 250 5.69 2.87 -10.55
N TYR A 251 5.72 3.50 -9.38
CA TYR A 251 4.96 3.05 -8.23
C TYR A 251 3.46 3.36 -8.35
N GLU A 252 3.11 4.59 -8.72
CA GLU A 252 1.72 5.06 -8.86
C GLU A 252 1.04 4.47 -10.11
N GLY A 253 1.77 4.23 -11.19
CA GLY A 253 1.31 3.57 -12.42
C GLY A 253 1.22 2.05 -12.33
N HIS A 254 1.00 1.52 -11.12
CA HIS A 254 0.72 0.11 -10.81
C HIS A 254 1.73 -0.90 -11.38
N LEU A 255 2.66 -1.38 -10.54
CA LEU A 255 3.70 -2.35 -10.90
C LEU A 255 3.19 -3.59 -11.64
N ASP A 256 1.96 -4.03 -11.34
CA ASP A 256 1.29 -5.19 -11.92
C ASP A 256 0.80 -5.01 -13.36
N ARG A 257 0.70 -3.78 -13.86
CA ARG A 257 0.42 -3.50 -15.27
C ARG A 257 1.65 -3.70 -16.15
N GLY A 258 2.84 -3.76 -15.53
CA GLY A 258 4.09 -3.97 -16.25
C GLY A 258 4.25 -2.96 -17.39
N CYS A 259 4.55 -3.50 -18.57
CA CYS A 259 4.83 -2.73 -19.77
C CYS A 259 3.64 -2.72 -20.75
N ASN A 260 2.41 -2.94 -20.27
CA ASN A 260 1.23 -2.79 -21.11
C ASN A 260 0.99 -1.30 -21.46
N ALA A 261 0.27 -1.03 -22.55
CA ALA A 261 0.08 0.33 -23.04
C ALA A 261 -0.59 1.26 -22.00
N TYR A 262 -1.63 0.78 -21.33
CA TYR A 262 -2.39 1.58 -20.36
C TYR A 262 -1.51 1.99 -19.16
N GLY A 263 -0.78 1.05 -18.57
CA GLY A 263 0.10 1.31 -17.43
C GLY A 263 1.26 2.25 -17.78
N ALA A 264 1.81 2.16 -18.99
CA ALA A 264 2.80 3.13 -19.46
C ALA A 264 2.22 4.54 -19.59
N CYS A 265 1.05 4.66 -20.21
CA CYS A 265 0.36 5.95 -20.32
C CYS A 265 0.01 6.53 -18.94
N GLU A 266 -0.42 5.71 -17.96
CA GLU A 266 -0.59 6.17 -16.57
C GLU A 266 0.70 6.72 -15.96
N ARG A 267 1.84 6.08 -16.20
CA ARG A 267 3.14 6.61 -15.74
C ARG A 267 3.41 7.97 -16.36
N ASP A 268 3.15 8.15 -17.65
CA ASP A 268 3.30 9.43 -18.33
C ASP A 268 2.38 10.51 -17.74
N VAL A 269 1.12 10.16 -17.42
CA VAL A 269 0.19 11.05 -16.71
C VAL A 269 0.75 11.48 -15.35
N VAL A 270 1.32 10.56 -14.58
CA VAL A 270 1.94 10.87 -13.28
C VAL A 270 3.12 11.82 -13.46
N VAL A 271 3.99 11.58 -14.45
CA VAL A 271 5.11 12.47 -14.76
C VAL A 271 4.62 13.86 -15.19
N LEU A 272 3.55 13.95 -15.99
CA LEU A 272 2.93 15.22 -16.39
C LEU A 272 2.36 15.97 -15.18
N SER A 273 1.68 15.27 -14.26
CA SER A 273 1.22 15.85 -13.00
C SER A 273 2.38 16.37 -12.14
N ILE A 274 3.50 15.65 -12.07
CA ILE A 274 4.71 16.10 -11.37
C ILE A 274 5.24 17.38 -12.02
N ARG A 275 5.41 17.37 -13.34
CA ARG A 275 5.89 18.51 -14.13
C ARG A 275 5.08 19.77 -13.84
N ASN A 276 3.76 19.68 -14.00
CA ASN A 276 2.90 20.86 -13.95
C ASN A 276 2.69 21.40 -12.53
N ARG A 277 2.78 20.54 -11.50
CA ARG A 277 2.82 21.00 -10.10
C ARG A 277 4.11 21.74 -9.78
N ALA A 278 5.24 21.34 -10.37
CA ALA A 278 6.54 21.96 -10.13
C ALA A 278 6.81 23.22 -10.98
N ILE A 279 6.60 23.19 -12.31
CA ILE A 279 6.82 24.34 -13.21
C ILE A 279 5.71 25.38 -13.10
N GLY A 280 4.51 24.97 -12.67
CA GLY A 280 3.39 25.89 -12.44
C GLY A 280 3.62 26.79 -11.21
N GLN A 281 2.53 27.09 -10.50
CA GLN A 281 2.54 28.03 -9.36
C GLN A 281 3.27 27.52 -8.11
N CYS A 282 3.82 26.29 -8.13
CA CYS A 282 4.39 25.60 -6.98
C CYS A 282 3.58 25.84 -5.68
N LEU A 283 2.33 25.37 -5.69
CA LEU A 283 1.39 25.74 -4.62
C LEU A 283 1.75 25.06 -3.30
N LYS A 284 1.46 25.77 -2.19
CA LYS A 284 1.63 25.23 -0.84
C LYS A 284 0.95 23.86 -0.71
N GLY A 285 1.69 22.87 -0.25
CA GLY A 285 1.19 21.50 -0.06
C GLY A 285 1.27 20.60 -1.29
N GLN A 286 1.85 21.07 -2.42
CA GLN A 286 2.11 20.23 -3.60
C GLN A 286 3.50 19.56 -3.61
N GLY A 287 4.30 19.80 -2.57
CA GLY A 287 5.60 19.15 -2.35
C GLY A 287 6.79 19.88 -2.97
N CYS A 288 6.60 20.86 -3.85
CA CYS A 288 7.70 21.68 -4.33
C CYS A 288 8.07 22.78 -3.32
N ARG A 289 9.35 23.16 -3.31
CA ARG A 289 9.88 24.30 -2.54
C ARG A 289 10.16 25.53 -3.40
N PHE A 290 10.36 25.32 -4.70
CA PHE A 290 10.61 26.35 -5.71
C PHE A 290 10.10 25.87 -7.08
N PRO A 291 9.84 26.77 -8.05
CA PRO A 291 9.47 26.39 -9.41
C PRO A 291 10.51 25.46 -10.04
N GLY A 292 10.06 24.29 -10.51
CA GLY A 292 10.93 23.25 -11.08
C GLY A 292 11.49 22.23 -10.07
N ASP A 293 11.08 22.27 -8.79
CA ASP A 293 11.44 21.25 -7.77
C ASP A 293 10.71 19.92 -8.00
N PHE A 294 11.05 19.21 -9.08
CA PHE A 294 10.47 17.90 -9.40
C PHE A 294 10.75 16.86 -8.32
N GLN A 295 11.91 16.92 -7.66
CA GLN A 295 12.24 16.05 -6.53
C GLN A 295 11.20 16.19 -5.40
N GLY A 296 10.95 17.43 -4.97
CA GLY A 296 9.96 17.72 -3.93
C GLY A 296 8.57 17.27 -4.34
N VAL A 297 8.11 17.65 -5.54
CA VAL A 297 6.79 17.22 -6.04
C VAL A 297 6.68 15.71 -6.16
N ALA A 298 7.75 14.97 -6.45
CA ALA A 298 7.69 13.52 -6.57
C ALA A 298 7.73 12.80 -5.21
N SER A 299 8.38 13.35 -4.17
CA SER A 299 8.72 12.61 -2.94
C SER A 299 8.30 13.23 -1.62
N ASP A 300 7.83 14.48 -1.60
CA ASP A 300 7.25 15.04 -0.38
C ASP A 300 5.84 14.47 -0.15
N PRO A 301 5.48 14.10 1.10
CA PRO A 301 4.25 13.40 1.38
C PRO A 301 3.11 14.40 1.20
N SER A 302 2.26 14.11 0.24
CA SER A 302 1.13 14.95 -0.12
C SER A 302 -0.10 14.06 -0.34
N GLN A 303 -1.20 14.66 -0.80
CA GLN A 303 -2.34 13.87 -1.27
C GLN A 303 -1.97 12.97 -2.47
N TYR A 304 -0.94 13.34 -3.24
CA TYR A 304 -0.58 12.72 -4.52
C TYR A 304 0.72 11.92 -4.47
N ASN A 305 1.57 12.15 -3.47
CA ASN A 305 2.78 11.36 -3.29
C ASN A 305 2.80 10.78 -1.91
N ILE A 306 2.85 9.46 -1.85
CA ILE A 306 2.68 8.69 -0.62
C ILE A 306 4.03 8.21 -0.07
N TRP A 307 5.09 8.99 -0.24
CA TRP A 307 6.45 8.65 0.22
C TRP A 307 6.62 8.92 1.73
N ASP A 308 5.64 8.54 2.55
CA ASP A 308 5.78 8.69 3.98
C ASP A 308 6.78 7.68 4.58
N ALA A 309 7.05 7.87 5.88
CA ALA A 309 8.06 7.10 6.57
C ALA A 309 7.80 5.59 6.54
N PHE A 310 6.55 5.13 6.52
CA PHE A 310 6.22 3.71 6.47
C PHE A 310 6.27 3.18 5.04
N LEU A 311 5.71 3.91 4.08
CA LEU A 311 5.63 3.47 2.70
C LEU A 311 7.01 3.24 2.07
N THR A 312 7.97 4.11 2.37
CA THR A 312 9.38 3.92 1.95
C THR A 312 10.05 2.67 2.55
N GLN A 313 9.51 2.10 3.63
CA GLN A 313 10.01 0.86 4.23
C GLN A 313 9.57 -0.38 3.45
N ILE A 314 8.41 -0.34 2.79
CA ILE A 314 7.75 -1.53 2.23
C ILE A 314 7.62 -1.51 0.70
N SER A 315 7.80 -0.36 0.05
CA SER A 315 7.51 -0.19 -1.39
C SER A 315 8.70 -0.46 -2.31
N GLY A 316 9.93 -0.34 -1.79
CA GLY A 316 11.12 -0.27 -2.64
C GLY A 316 11.25 1.06 -3.40
N LEU A 317 10.47 2.10 -3.08
CA LEU A 317 10.59 3.43 -3.71
C LEU A 317 12.01 4.01 -3.67
N THR A 318 12.75 3.69 -2.60
CA THR A 318 14.15 4.13 -2.40
C THR A 318 15.17 3.06 -2.78
N ALA A 319 14.75 1.99 -3.44
CA ALA A 319 15.62 0.89 -3.89
C ALA A 319 16.61 1.35 -4.96
N CYS A 320 17.76 0.70 -5.04
CA CYS A 320 18.67 0.85 -6.19
C CYS A 320 18.22 -0.08 -7.32
N TYR A 321 16.97 0.03 -7.76
CA TYR A 321 16.33 -0.96 -8.63
C TYR A 321 16.93 -1.09 -10.05
N LEU A 322 17.68 -0.09 -10.53
CA LEU A 322 18.44 -0.15 -11.79
C LEU A 322 19.85 -0.74 -11.67
N ARG A 323 20.22 -1.31 -10.51
CA ARG A 323 21.50 -2.02 -10.39
C ARG A 323 21.61 -3.15 -11.41
N ASP A 324 22.76 -3.25 -12.05
CA ASP A 324 22.98 -4.22 -13.12
C ASP A 324 22.94 -5.66 -12.58
N ASP A 325 23.47 -5.88 -11.37
CA ASP A 325 23.50 -7.19 -10.73
C ASP A 325 22.12 -7.72 -10.29
N LEU A 326 21.08 -6.88 -10.37
CA LEU A 326 19.70 -7.27 -10.09
C LEU A 326 18.92 -7.67 -11.35
N ALA A 327 19.45 -7.41 -12.56
CA ALA A 327 18.71 -7.57 -13.83
C ALA A 327 18.20 -9.00 -14.10
N ASN A 328 18.81 -10.02 -13.50
CA ASN A 328 18.42 -11.42 -13.65
C ASN A 328 17.35 -11.89 -12.65
N ARG A 329 16.85 -11.01 -11.78
CA ARG A 329 15.77 -11.31 -10.83
C ARG A 329 14.45 -10.81 -11.40
N ASP A 330 13.44 -11.67 -11.52
CA ASP A 330 12.16 -11.35 -12.21
C ASP A 330 11.54 -10.02 -11.77
N TYR A 331 11.51 -9.74 -10.46
CA TYR A 331 10.98 -8.47 -9.92
C TYR A 331 11.74 -7.24 -10.47
N TYR A 332 13.08 -7.26 -10.42
CA TYR A 332 13.90 -6.14 -10.87
C TYR A 332 13.95 -6.07 -12.39
N GLN A 333 14.02 -7.19 -13.10
CA GLN A 333 13.94 -7.22 -14.56
C GLN A 333 12.69 -6.51 -15.06
N ARG A 334 11.54 -6.78 -14.42
CA ARG A 334 10.27 -6.16 -14.75
C ARG A 334 10.29 -4.65 -14.49
N ILE A 335 10.77 -4.21 -13.31
CA ILE A 335 10.84 -2.78 -12.97
C ILE A 335 11.82 -2.03 -13.89
N GLN A 336 12.97 -2.61 -14.19
CA GLN A 336 13.95 -2.04 -15.13
C GLN A 336 13.37 -1.94 -16.54
N SER A 337 12.56 -2.90 -16.97
CA SER A 337 11.87 -2.86 -18.26
C SER A 337 10.79 -1.76 -18.30
N MET A 338 10.01 -1.59 -17.23
CA MET A 338 9.06 -0.48 -17.11
C MET A 338 9.77 0.88 -17.11
N HIS A 339 10.90 0.98 -16.41
CA HIS A 339 11.72 2.19 -16.44
C HIS A 339 12.17 2.51 -17.86
N HIS A 340 12.78 1.54 -18.55
CA HIS A 340 13.29 1.73 -19.91
C HIS A 340 12.18 2.10 -20.91
N GLN A 341 10.97 1.53 -20.78
CA GLN A 341 9.84 1.90 -21.62
C GLN A 341 9.40 3.36 -21.46
N THR A 342 9.47 3.89 -20.23
CA THR A 342 8.86 5.18 -19.87
C THR A 342 9.87 6.33 -19.83
N VAL A 343 11.16 6.07 -19.61
CA VAL A 343 12.17 7.14 -19.34
C VAL A 343 12.25 8.18 -20.47
N GLY A 344 12.16 7.75 -21.74
CA GLY A 344 12.18 8.67 -22.88
C GLY A 344 10.98 9.61 -22.94
N ASP A 345 9.78 9.13 -22.62
CA ASP A 345 8.58 9.98 -22.47
C ASP A 345 8.72 10.90 -21.26
N ALA A 346 9.22 10.38 -20.14
CA ALA A 346 9.42 11.18 -18.93
C ALA A 346 10.37 12.36 -19.15
N GLU A 347 11.46 12.17 -19.89
CA GLU A 347 12.38 13.26 -20.26
C GLU A 347 11.71 14.32 -21.13
N ARG A 348 10.95 13.90 -22.15
CA ARG A 348 10.17 14.79 -23.02
C ARG A 348 9.13 15.58 -22.21
N ILE A 349 8.49 14.95 -21.23
CA ILE A 349 7.52 15.61 -20.37
C ILE A 349 8.22 16.63 -19.45
N LEU A 350 9.23 16.21 -18.70
CA LEU A 350 9.85 17.03 -17.66
C LEU A 350 10.66 18.20 -18.22
N TYR A 351 11.39 17.98 -19.32
CA TYR A 351 12.39 18.93 -19.82
C TYR A 351 12.07 19.47 -21.22
N GLY A 352 11.05 18.91 -21.87
CA GLY A 352 10.61 19.36 -23.18
C GLY A 352 9.64 20.53 -23.16
N GLY A 353 9.41 21.08 -24.35
CA GLY A 353 8.40 22.11 -24.60
C GLY A 353 7.02 21.53 -24.91
N ASP A 354 6.03 22.40 -25.08
CA ASP A 354 4.64 22.02 -25.32
C ASP A 354 4.47 21.16 -26.60
N GLN A 355 5.29 21.37 -27.62
CA GLN A 355 5.30 20.52 -28.81
C GLN A 355 5.62 19.06 -28.47
N GLN A 356 6.62 18.82 -27.60
CA GLN A 356 6.96 17.46 -27.17
C GLN A 356 5.86 16.86 -26.29
N LEU A 357 5.18 17.67 -25.45
CA LEU A 357 3.99 17.21 -24.73
C LEU A 357 2.90 16.72 -25.68
N THR A 358 2.61 17.46 -26.76
CA THR A 358 1.60 17.03 -27.75
C THR A 358 2.01 15.82 -28.56
N GLN A 359 3.32 15.50 -28.65
CA GLN A 359 3.80 14.27 -29.27
C GLN A 359 3.63 13.06 -28.36
N VAL A 360 3.88 13.24 -27.05
CA VAL A 360 3.67 12.19 -26.04
C VAL A 360 2.17 11.93 -25.86
N PHE A 361 1.37 13.01 -25.82
CA PHE A 361 -0.08 12.98 -25.65
C PHE A 361 -0.82 13.46 -26.92
N PRO A 362 -0.81 12.70 -28.02
CA PRO A 362 -1.46 13.11 -29.26
C PRO A 362 -2.95 13.35 -29.06
N ASP A 363 -3.53 14.19 -29.92
CA ASP A 363 -4.96 14.47 -29.96
C ASP A 363 -5.54 15.03 -28.63
N THR A 364 -4.69 15.51 -27.73
CA THR A 364 -5.06 16.17 -26.48
C THR A 364 -4.77 17.67 -26.56
N PRO A 365 -5.71 18.57 -26.22
CA PRO A 365 -5.46 20.01 -26.26
C PRO A 365 -4.30 20.43 -25.35
N ALA A 366 -3.39 21.28 -25.84
CA ALA A 366 -2.23 21.73 -25.09
C ALA A 366 -2.57 22.46 -23.77
N GLY A 367 -3.67 23.22 -23.75
CA GLY A 367 -4.17 23.86 -22.53
C GLY A 367 -4.59 22.83 -21.47
N ASP A 368 -5.27 21.75 -21.87
CA ASP A 368 -5.64 20.66 -20.95
C ASP A 368 -4.38 19.94 -20.42
N LEU A 369 -3.35 19.75 -21.26
CA LEU A 369 -2.07 19.14 -20.84
C LEU A 369 -1.31 20.00 -19.82
N THR A 370 -1.26 21.32 -20.00
CA THR A 370 -0.50 22.23 -19.13
C THR A 370 -1.24 22.60 -17.84
N GLU A 371 -2.58 22.54 -17.84
CA GLU A 371 -3.41 22.71 -16.65
C GLU A 371 -3.46 21.46 -15.75
N LEU A 372 -3.07 20.28 -16.25
CA LEU A 372 -3.20 19.01 -15.53
C LEU A 372 -2.28 18.96 -14.31
N ARG A 373 -2.86 18.95 -13.11
CA ARG A 373 -2.09 18.81 -11.85
C ARG A 373 -2.50 17.60 -11.02
N HIS A 374 -3.72 17.12 -11.22
CA HIS A 374 -4.33 16.12 -10.35
C HIS A 374 -4.64 14.86 -11.13
N TYR A 375 -4.55 13.73 -10.45
CA TYR A 375 -5.13 12.48 -10.91
C TYR A 375 -5.85 11.81 -9.74
N TYR A 376 -6.84 11.01 -10.07
CA TYR A 376 -7.70 10.30 -9.13
C TYR A 376 -7.71 8.82 -9.49
N HIS A 377 -7.53 7.96 -8.48
CA HIS A 377 -7.58 6.51 -8.63
C HIS A 377 -8.84 5.95 -7.95
N PRO A 378 -9.92 5.67 -8.72
CA PRO A 378 -11.12 5.06 -8.15
C PRO A 378 -10.85 3.79 -7.32
N PRO A 379 -9.96 2.85 -7.72
CA PRO A 379 -9.70 1.65 -6.94
C PRO A 379 -9.16 1.92 -5.53
N ALA A 380 -8.42 3.03 -5.37
CA ALA A 380 -7.83 3.47 -4.11
C ALA A 380 -8.83 4.16 -3.16
N MET A 381 -10.04 4.48 -3.62
CA MET A 381 -11.04 5.15 -2.79
C MET A 381 -11.67 4.24 -1.73
N GLN A 382 -12.33 4.86 -0.75
CA GLN A 382 -12.98 4.12 0.31
C GLN A 382 -14.04 3.19 -0.28
N LYS A 383 -13.91 1.90 0.05
CA LYS A 383 -14.84 0.85 -0.37
C LYS A 383 -16.20 1.02 0.30
N CYS A 384 -17.24 0.90 -0.51
CA CYS A 384 -18.64 0.98 -0.11
C CYS A 384 -19.36 -0.34 -0.41
N PHE A 385 -20.41 -0.62 0.36
CA PHE A 385 -21.24 -1.80 0.19
C PHE A 385 -22.73 -1.43 0.29
N PRO A 386 -23.26 -0.56 -0.61
CA PRO A 386 -24.64 -0.06 -0.50
C PRO A 386 -25.71 -1.15 -0.66
N GLN A 387 -25.33 -2.32 -1.17
CA GLN A 387 -26.18 -3.50 -1.31
C GLN A 387 -26.21 -4.37 -0.03
N LYS A 388 -25.49 -3.96 1.02
CA LYS A 388 -25.39 -4.69 2.28
C LYS A 388 -25.72 -3.75 3.43
N ASP A 389 -26.74 -4.12 4.19
CA ASP A 389 -27.15 -3.35 5.35
C ASP A 389 -26.19 -3.60 6.53
N ARG A 390 -26.08 -2.60 7.40
CA ARG A 390 -25.43 -2.73 8.72
C ARG A 390 -23.96 -3.18 8.68
N ILE A 391 -23.24 -2.84 7.61
CA ILE A 391 -21.80 -3.04 7.52
C ILE A 391 -21.06 -1.92 8.24
N GLU A 392 -20.28 -2.29 9.25
CA GLU A 392 -19.53 -1.36 10.09
C GLU A 392 -18.03 -1.66 10.04
N TYR A 393 -17.19 -0.61 10.04
CA TYR A 393 -15.75 -0.77 10.11
C TYR A 393 -15.25 -0.58 11.54
N MET A 394 -14.72 -1.64 12.11
CA MET A 394 -14.14 -1.67 13.45
C MET A 394 -12.67 -1.24 13.41
N SER A 395 -12.42 0.04 13.68
CA SER A 395 -11.04 0.52 13.93
C SER A 395 -10.41 -0.09 15.18
N GLY A 396 -11.22 -0.66 16.07
CA GLY A 396 -10.80 -1.31 17.30
C GLY A 396 -11.99 -1.46 18.25
N ALA A 397 -12.35 -2.70 18.54
CA ALA A 397 -13.44 -3.09 19.42
C ALA A 397 -13.07 -4.36 20.19
N VAL A 398 -13.75 -4.56 21.32
CA VAL A 398 -13.73 -5.82 22.07
C VAL A 398 -15.04 -6.53 21.80
N ALA A 399 -14.97 -7.84 21.58
CA ALA A 399 -16.12 -8.72 21.65
C ALA A 399 -15.94 -9.72 22.79
N GLU A 400 -17.03 -10.09 23.45
CA GLU A 400 -17.04 -10.95 24.62
C GLU A 400 -17.94 -12.17 24.43
N ASN A 401 -17.51 -13.32 24.97
CA ASN A 401 -18.31 -14.53 25.10
C ASN A 401 -17.93 -15.25 26.40
N ASN A 402 -18.79 -15.22 27.42
CA ASN A 402 -18.61 -15.97 28.67
C ASN A 402 -17.21 -15.80 29.31
N GLY A 403 -16.71 -14.56 29.41
CA GLY A 403 -15.37 -14.26 29.96
C GLY A 403 -14.22 -14.44 28.98
N GLN A 404 -14.46 -14.95 27.77
CA GLN A 404 -13.52 -14.92 26.66
C GLN A 404 -13.62 -13.60 25.91
N PHE A 405 -12.47 -13.08 25.43
CA PHE A 405 -12.40 -11.77 24.80
C PHE A 405 -11.68 -11.85 23.45
N ALA A 406 -12.32 -11.31 22.42
CA ALA A 406 -11.77 -11.19 21.07
C ALA A 406 -11.51 -9.72 20.73
N LEU A 407 -10.30 -9.43 20.25
CA LEU A 407 -9.96 -8.16 19.61
C LEU A 407 -10.49 -8.13 18.18
N ILE A 408 -11.33 -7.16 17.86
CA ILE A 408 -11.79 -6.88 16.49
C ILE A 408 -11.15 -5.55 16.05
N ALA A 409 -10.12 -5.60 15.21
CA ALA A 409 -9.33 -4.43 14.83
C ALA A 409 -9.04 -4.41 13.33
N ASN A 410 -9.29 -3.26 12.69
CA ASN A 410 -9.17 -3.07 11.24
C ASN A 410 -10.06 -4.00 10.41
N THR A 411 -11.15 -4.48 10.99
CA THR A 411 -12.05 -5.47 10.41
C THR A 411 -13.39 -4.82 10.09
N ARG A 412 -14.06 -5.27 9.03
CA ARG A 412 -15.48 -4.94 8.82
C ARG A 412 -16.35 -6.04 9.38
N ILE A 413 -17.49 -5.67 9.93
CA ILE A 413 -18.46 -6.63 10.45
C ILE A 413 -19.84 -6.33 9.86
N GLU A 414 -20.62 -7.37 9.65
CA GLU A 414 -22.07 -7.27 9.52
C GLU A 414 -22.67 -7.30 10.93
N VAL A 415 -23.32 -6.21 11.33
CA VAL A 415 -23.91 -6.11 12.67
C VAL A 415 -25.27 -6.80 12.71
N GLY A 416 -25.40 -7.78 13.60
CA GLY A 416 -26.62 -8.54 13.85
C GLY A 416 -27.49 -7.95 14.96
N LYS A 417 -28.25 -8.79 15.65
CA LYS A 417 -29.21 -8.33 16.68
C LYS A 417 -28.49 -7.77 17.91
N ARG A 418 -29.14 -6.83 18.60
CA ARG A 418 -28.66 -6.34 19.90
C ARG A 418 -28.86 -7.45 20.94
N VAL A 419 -27.85 -7.70 21.76
CA VAL A 419 -27.88 -8.67 22.86
C VAL A 419 -27.15 -8.07 24.06
N GLY A 420 -27.87 -7.86 25.16
CA GLY A 420 -27.31 -7.21 26.35
C GLY A 420 -26.65 -5.87 26.04
N GLY A 421 -25.38 -5.73 26.46
CA GLY A 421 -24.56 -4.53 26.26
C GLY A 421 -23.96 -4.37 24.85
N GLY A 422 -24.27 -5.25 23.89
CA GLY A 422 -23.62 -5.27 22.58
C GLY A 422 -24.48 -5.82 21.45
N TYR A 423 -23.81 -6.28 20.39
CA TYR A 423 -24.44 -6.85 19.20
C TYR A 423 -23.81 -8.19 18.80
N THR A 424 -24.61 -9.12 18.32
CA THR A 424 -24.05 -10.25 17.54
C THR A 424 -23.44 -9.69 16.26
N PHE A 425 -22.46 -10.37 15.68
CA PHE A 425 -21.86 -9.93 14.42
C PHE A 425 -21.31 -11.11 13.62
N LYS A 426 -21.08 -10.87 12.33
CA LYS A 426 -20.28 -11.75 11.48
C LYS A 426 -19.16 -10.93 10.86
N GLU A 427 -18.03 -11.57 10.61
CA GLU A 427 -16.93 -10.92 9.90
C GLU A 427 -17.34 -10.66 8.44
N PHE A 428 -17.19 -9.42 7.99
CA PHE A 428 -17.40 -9.02 6.61
C PHE A 428 -16.03 -8.88 5.93
N ARG A 429 -15.69 -9.83 5.08
CA ARG A 429 -14.47 -9.84 4.28
C ARG A 429 -14.78 -9.54 2.83
N PHE A 430 -13.79 -9.04 2.12
CA PHE A 430 -13.87 -8.90 0.68
C PHE A 430 -12.51 -9.13 0.04
N ASP A 431 -12.52 -9.67 -1.17
CA ASP A 431 -11.36 -9.77 -2.04
C ASP A 431 -11.48 -8.78 -3.18
N HIS A 432 -10.45 -7.96 -3.34
CA HIS A 432 -10.31 -7.09 -4.49
C HIS A 432 -9.71 -7.89 -5.64
N THR A 433 -10.47 -8.08 -6.71
CA THR A 433 -10.02 -8.73 -7.95
C THR A 433 -9.98 -7.70 -9.08
N PRO A 434 -9.37 -8.00 -10.24
CA PRO A 434 -9.50 -7.12 -11.41
C PRO A 434 -10.97 -6.87 -11.77
N ASP A 435 -11.80 -7.92 -11.71
CA ASP A 435 -13.20 -7.86 -12.08
C ASP A 435 -14.11 -7.12 -11.09
N GLY A 436 -13.87 -7.19 -9.79
CA GLY A 436 -14.85 -6.72 -8.82
C GLY A 436 -14.36 -6.78 -7.38
N ASP A 437 -15.24 -6.45 -6.43
CA ASP A 437 -15.04 -6.83 -5.05
C ASP A 437 -15.89 -8.09 -4.78
N GLN A 438 -15.24 -9.21 -4.43
CA GLN A 438 -15.92 -10.44 -4.01
C GLN A 438 -16.20 -10.36 -2.52
N LEU A 439 -17.44 -10.56 -2.08
CA LEU A 439 -17.86 -10.35 -0.69
C LEU A 439 -18.05 -11.68 0.04
N HIS A 440 -17.59 -11.76 1.28
CA HIS A 440 -17.71 -12.93 2.14
C HIS A 440 -18.22 -12.51 3.52
N ILE A 441 -19.24 -13.20 4.03
CA ILE A 441 -19.75 -13.03 5.40
C ILE A 441 -19.47 -14.34 6.14
N LEU A 442 -18.59 -14.27 7.13
CA LEU A 442 -18.07 -15.44 7.83
C LEU A 442 -18.37 -15.34 9.32
N ASP A 443 -18.87 -16.42 9.90
CA ASP A 443 -19.06 -16.52 11.36
C ASP A 443 -17.78 -17.06 12.02
N ASN A 444 -16.73 -16.24 12.01
CA ASN A 444 -15.44 -16.57 12.60
C ASN A 444 -15.40 -16.38 14.14
N TYR A 445 -16.44 -15.78 14.71
CA TYR A 445 -16.53 -15.44 16.13
C TYR A 445 -17.87 -15.90 16.73
N PRO A 446 -18.21 -17.19 16.64
CA PRO A 446 -19.52 -17.68 17.05
C PRO A 446 -19.77 -17.40 18.54
N GLY A 447 -20.93 -16.83 18.84
CA GLY A 447 -21.36 -16.48 20.19
C GLY A 447 -20.74 -15.20 20.78
N PHE A 448 -19.74 -14.60 20.13
CA PHE A 448 -19.16 -13.34 20.60
C PHE A 448 -20.08 -12.15 20.33
N ILE A 449 -20.15 -11.26 21.32
CA ILE A 449 -20.95 -10.03 21.30
C ILE A 449 -20.01 -8.83 21.26
N VAL A 450 -20.07 -8.03 20.19
CA VAL A 450 -19.26 -6.81 20.05
C VAL A 450 -19.83 -5.66 20.88
N ASP A 451 -18.97 -4.90 21.54
CA ASP A 451 -19.34 -3.76 22.39
C ASP A 451 -20.19 -2.71 21.65
N ALA A 452 -21.39 -2.41 22.17
CA ALA A 452 -22.31 -1.45 21.55
C ALA A 452 -21.73 -0.04 21.41
N ARG A 453 -20.77 0.35 22.26
CA ARG A 453 -20.11 1.67 22.17
C ARG A 453 -19.33 1.84 20.87
N LYS A 454 -19.02 0.73 20.17
CA LYS A 454 -18.30 0.72 18.89
C LYS A 454 -19.20 0.66 17.66
N VAL A 455 -20.49 0.45 17.85
CA VAL A 455 -21.46 0.25 16.77
C VAL A 455 -22.31 1.51 16.64
N SER A 456 -22.36 2.11 15.44
CA SER A 456 -23.09 3.36 15.19
C SER A 456 -24.41 3.15 14.45
N LEU A 457 -24.50 2.10 13.63
CA LEU A 457 -25.60 1.80 12.70
C LEU A 457 -25.98 2.95 11.77
N LYS A 458 -25.07 3.92 11.56
CA LYS A 458 -25.32 5.05 10.67
C LYS A 458 -25.34 4.59 9.21
N SER A 459 -26.25 5.16 8.43
CA SER A 459 -26.28 4.95 6.99
C SER A 459 -24.98 5.45 6.33
N GLY A 460 -24.54 4.72 5.31
CA GLY A 460 -23.26 4.96 4.64
C GLY A 460 -23.18 6.30 3.90
N HIS A 461 -21.96 6.66 3.50
CA HIS A 461 -21.66 7.84 2.68
C HIS A 461 -22.26 7.74 1.26
N SER A 462 -22.30 8.87 0.54
CA SER A 462 -22.58 8.86 -0.91
C SER A 462 -21.55 7.99 -1.63
N CYS A 463 -22.02 6.93 -2.28
CA CYS A 463 -21.22 5.93 -2.97
C CYS A 463 -21.72 5.79 -4.40
N THR A 464 -20.80 5.64 -5.35
CA THR A 464 -21.14 5.43 -6.76
C THR A 464 -20.53 4.15 -7.28
N ALA A 465 -21.08 3.62 -8.37
CA ALA A 465 -20.52 2.49 -9.08
C ALA A 465 -19.07 2.83 -9.48
N TYR A 466 -18.13 1.94 -9.13
CA TYR A 466 -16.70 2.09 -9.39
C TYR A 466 -16.01 3.36 -8.85
N GLY A 467 -16.72 4.29 -8.20
CA GLY A 467 -16.15 5.58 -7.78
C GLY A 467 -16.02 6.59 -8.91
N VAL A 468 -16.87 6.48 -9.94
CA VAL A 468 -16.94 7.41 -11.08
C VAL A 468 -18.27 8.20 -11.07
N SER A 469 -18.41 9.15 -12.00
CA SER A 469 -19.63 9.95 -12.13
C SER A 469 -20.91 9.07 -12.18
N PRO A 470 -22.00 9.44 -11.48
CA PRO A 470 -23.28 8.75 -11.60
C PRO A 470 -23.87 8.72 -13.01
N SER A 471 -23.42 9.59 -13.92
CA SER A 471 -23.83 9.60 -15.33
C SER A 471 -23.22 8.47 -16.15
N CYS A 472 -22.27 7.71 -15.60
CA CYS A 472 -21.64 6.59 -16.28
C CYS A 472 -22.54 5.35 -16.18
N SER A 473 -22.89 4.79 -17.34
CA SER A 473 -23.72 3.58 -17.44
C SER A 473 -22.86 2.33 -17.47
N PHE A 474 -23.19 1.35 -16.62
CA PHE A 474 -22.53 0.05 -16.56
C PHE A 474 -23.57 -1.06 -16.69
N SER A 475 -23.31 -2.05 -17.55
CA SER A 475 -24.16 -3.23 -17.69
C SER A 475 -24.09 -4.16 -16.47
N ASN A 476 -22.97 -4.13 -15.74
CA ASN A 476 -22.76 -4.92 -14.54
C ASN A 476 -21.92 -4.13 -13.54
N ILE A 477 -22.46 -3.85 -12.35
CA ILE A 477 -21.76 -3.12 -11.30
C ILE A 477 -21.17 -4.11 -10.30
N LYS A 478 -19.85 -4.23 -10.30
CA LYS A 478 -19.12 -5.20 -9.45
C LYS A 478 -18.43 -4.58 -8.23
N ARG A 479 -18.48 -3.25 -8.05
CA ARG A 479 -17.94 -2.55 -6.86
C ARG A 479 -18.49 -1.14 -6.70
N TYR A 480 -18.40 -0.61 -5.48
CA TYR A 480 -18.77 0.76 -5.14
C TYR A 480 -17.66 1.46 -4.36
N ARG A 481 -17.49 2.76 -4.60
CA ARG A 481 -16.50 3.60 -3.92
C ARG A 481 -17.09 4.96 -3.58
N THR A 482 -16.50 5.63 -2.60
CA THR A 482 -16.76 7.05 -2.34
C THR A 482 -16.07 7.93 -3.38
N ILE A 483 -16.65 9.10 -3.67
CA ILE A 483 -16.00 10.13 -4.48
C ILE A 483 -15.63 11.33 -3.61
N PRO A 484 -14.40 11.88 -3.73
CA PRO A 484 -14.06 13.13 -3.06
C PRO A 484 -14.74 14.32 -3.74
N SER A 485 -15.18 15.31 -2.96
CA SER A 485 -15.92 16.48 -3.47
C SER A 485 -15.19 17.26 -4.56
N TRP A 486 -13.86 17.34 -4.49
CA TRP A 486 -13.04 18.06 -5.47
C TRP A 486 -13.05 17.42 -6.86
N LEU A 487 -13.33 16.11 -6.98
CA LEU A 487 -13.41 15.43 -8.28
C LEU A 487 -14.55 16.00 -9.12
N SER A 488 -15.70 16.27 -8.48
CA SER A 488 -16.87 16.85 -9.13
C SER A 488 -16.71 18.35 -9.42
N ALA A 489 -15.79 19.03 -8.74
CA ALA A 489 -15.49 20.45 -9.00
C ALA A 489 -14.49 20.63 -10.15
N GLY A 490 -13.66 19.63 -10.44
CA GLY A 490 -12.72 19.63 -11.55
C GLY A 490 -13.29 19.11 -12.86
N LYS A 491 -12.46 19.10 -13.89
CA LYS A 491 -12.75 18.54 -15.22
C LYS A 491 -11.92 17.26 -15.44
N PRO A 492 -12.51 16.06 -15.38
CA PRO A 492 -11.84 14.83 -15.79
C PRO A 492 -11.45 14.89 -17.28
N LEU A 493 -10.21 14.56 -17.58
CA LEU A 493 -9.66 14.52 -18.94
C LEU A 493 -9.45 13.08 -19.40
N ALA A 494 -9.59 12.86 -20.70
CA ALA A 494 -9.12 11.64 -21.35
C ALA A 494 -7.87 11.99 -22.16
N LEU A 495 -6.74 11.37 -21.81
CA LEU A 495 -5.45 11.58 -22.45
C LEU A 495 -5.15 10.40 -23.36
N ASN A 496 -4.73 10.67 -24.60
CA ASN A 496 -4.28 9.60 -25.51
C ASN A 496 -2.76 9.53 -25.46
N CYS A 497 -2.19 8.33 -25.48
CA CYS A 497 -0.75 8.09 -25.56
C CYS A 497 -0.43 7.17 -26.73
N ARG A 498 0.80 7.27 -27.26
CA ARG A 498 1.39 6.28 -28.18
C ARG A 498 2.51 5.54 -27.46
N ILE A 499 2.33 4.25 -27.21
CA ILE A 499 3.22 3.44 -26.36
C ILE A 499 3.73 2.22 -27.12
N GLN A 500 4.99 1.84 -26.89
CA GLN A 500 5.53 0.53 -27.26
C GLN A 500 5.11 -0.54 -26.25
N ASP A 501 3.95 -1.16 -26.43
CA ASP A 501 3.41 -2.19 -25.54
C ASP A 501 4.27 -3.47 -25.56
N ARG A 502 4.60 -4.01 -24.38
CA ARG A 502 5.32 -5.30 -24.19
C ARG A 502 4.59 -6.24 -23.21
N GLY A 503 3.33 -5.96 -22.91
CA GLY A 503 2.48 -6.69 -21.99
C GLY A 503 2.86 -6.54 -20.52
N GLU A 504 2.02 -7.11 -19.65
CA GLU A 504 2.19 -7.04 -18.19
C GLU A 504 3.49 -7.70 -17.69
N SER A 505 3.97 -8.72 -18.41
CA SER A 505 5.25 -9.38 -18.08
C SER A 505 6.48 -8.60 -18.51
N CYS A 506 6.33 -7.58 -19.38
CA CYS A 506 7.41 -6.86 -20.06
C CYS A 506 8.28 -7.72 -21.00
N LYS A 507 7.92 -8.98 -21.26
CA LYS A 507 8.72 -9.92 -22.03
C LYS A 507 8.27 -10.05 -23.49
N ALA A 508 7.11 -9.49 -23.87
CA ALA A 508 6.64 -9.56 -25.25
C ALA A 508 7.46 -8.63 -26.19
N PRO A 509 7.51 -8.94 -27.49
CA PRO A 509 8.04 -8.01 -28.49
C PRO A 509 7.30 -6.67 -28.44
N PRO A 510 7.99 -5.53 -28.64
CA PRO A 510 7.37 -4.22 -28.64
C PRO A 510 6.34 -4.09 -29.77
N SER A 511 5.18 -3.53 -29.46
CA SER A 511 4.12 -3.22 -30.42
C SER A 511 3.58 -1.82 -30.17
N ASP A 512 3.62 -0.97 -31.20
CA ASP A 512 3.07 0.38 -31.12
C ASP A 512 1.55 0.34 -30.93
N LYS A 513 1.07 0.91 -29.83
CA LYS A 513 -0.35 1.03 -29.53
C LYS A 513 -0.72 2.47 -29.20
N ARG A 514 -1.91 2.87 -29.67
CA ARG A 514 -2.61 4.03 -29.13
C ARG A 514 -3.53 3.58 -28.01
N VAL A 515 -3.47 4.26 -26.88
CA VAL A 515 -4.29 3.98 -25.70
C VAL A 515 -4.85 5.29 -25.16
N ARG A 516 -6.02 5.22 -24.54
CA ARG A 516 -6.65 6.34 -23.86
C ARG A 516 -6.75 6.04 -22.36
N VAL A 517 -6.25 6.94 -21.53
CA VAL A 517 -6.34 6.90 -20.07
C VAL A 517 -7.22 8.06 -19.61
N GLY A 518 -8.18 7.78 -18.74
CA GLY A 518 -9.05 8.80 -18.16
C GLY A 518 -10.37 9.03 -18.88
N GLY A 519 -10.96 10.19 -18.59
CA GLY A 519 -12.35 10.52 -18.84
C GLY A 519 -13.22 10.23 -17.62
N ALA A 520 -14.41 10.84 -17.55
CA ALA A 520 -15.27 10.82 -16.37
C ALA A 520 -15.75 9.41 -15.94
N CYS A 521 -15.60 8.41 -16.80
CA CYS A 521 -16.03 7.03 -16.58
C CYS A 521 -14.88 6.03 -16.52
N ASP A 522 -13.63 6.48 -16.53
CA ASP A 522 -12.48 5.59 -16.34
C ASP A 522 -12.44 5.08 -14.89
N THR A 523 -12.41 3.76 -14.73
CA THR A 523 -12.49 3.10 -13.42
C THR A 523 -11.12 2.85 -12.77
N GLU A 524 -10.03 3.25 -13.42
CA GLU A 524 -8.66 2.95 -13.01
C GLU A 524 -7.85 4.23 -12.68
N MET A 525 -7.84 5.21 -13.58
CA MET A 525 -7.22 6.52 -13.35
C MET A 525 -7.99 7.63 -14.08
N MET A 526 -8.25 8.73 -13.40
CA MET A 526 -8.80 9.95 -13.98
C MET A 526 -7.82 11.11 -13.79
N PRO A 527 -7.14 11.58 -14.86
CA PRO A 527 -6.48 12.89 -14.90
C PRO A 527 -7.55 13.99 -14.75
N VAL A 528 -7.28 15.03 -13.94
CA VAL A 528 -8.24 16.09 -13.62
C VAL A 528 -7.59 17.48 -13.67
N THR A 529 -8.21 18.40 -14.41
CA THR A 529 -7.87 19.83 -14.43
C THR A 529 -8.88 20.67 -13.66
N ARG A 530 -8.57 21.96 -13.47
CA ARG A 530 -9.50 22.98 -12.93
C ARG A 530 -10.08 22.62 -11.56
N VAL A 531 -9.28 21.92 -10.73
CA VAL A 531 -9.60 21.69 -9.33
C VAL A 531 -9.35 23.00 -8.57
N PRO A 532 -10.31 23.50 -7.77
CA PRO A 532 -10.17 24.75 -7.01
C PRO A 532 -9.06 24.74 -5.96
#